data_AF-A0A7C7PWR8-F1
#
_entry.id   AF-A0A7C7PWR8-F1
#
_cell.length_a   1.000
_cell.length_b   1.000
_cell.length_c   1.000
_cell.angle_alpha   90.00
_cell.angle_beta   90.00
_cell.angle_gamma   90.00
#
_symmetry.space_group_name_H-M   'P 1'
#
loop_
_entity.id
_entity.type
_entity.pdbx_description
1 polymer ?
#
loop_
_entity_poly.entity_id
_entity_poly.type
_entity_poly.pdbx_seq_one_letter_code
_entity_poly.pdbx_strand_id
1 'polypeptide(L)'
;MKIQEKVKLRQSYFYKISYEDAAFIVAEKIKEIKEKYNQNAFGFIGGARTNCESVYLFQKFAREVINTNNIDNCARVCHSPSLKGLYDIFGTGASSISYKDLEDTQVIFIIGANPAEAHPVIFQRILEAKKKKI
;
A
#
# COMPACT_ATOMS: atom_id res chain seq x y z
N MET A 1 -10.21 6.38 -31.08
CA MET A 1 -11.33 5.96 -30.22
C MET A 1 -12.38 5.19 -31.00
N LYS A 2 -12.28 3.85 -31.00
CA LYS A 2 -13.35 2.97 -31.48
C LYS A 2 -14.10 2.40 -30.29
N ILE A 3 -15.34 2.84 -30.07
CA ILE A 3 -16.23 2.24 -29.08
C ILE A 3 -16.67 0.88 -29.64
N GLN A 4 -16.29 -0.19 -28.96
CA GLN A 4 -16.57 -1.56 -29.39
C GLN A 4 -17.96 -2.01 -28.92
N GLU A 5 -18.37 -1.65 -27.71
CA GLU A 5 -19.60 -2.16 -27.09
C GLU A 5 -20.03 -1.31 -25.89
N LYS A 6 -21.35 -1.19 -25.64
CA LYS A 6 -21.91 -0.57 -24.42
C LYS A 6 -22.31 -1.66 -23.44
N VAL A 7 -21.69 -1.69 -22.26
CA VAL A 7 -21.91 -2.70 -21.21
C VAL A 7 -22.60 -2.05 -20.02
N LYS A 8 -23.66 -2.67 -19.50
CA LYS A 8 -24.32 -2.22 -18.26
C LYS A 8 -23.69 -2.93 -17.06
N LEU A 9 -23.09 -2.18 -16.15
CA LEU A 9 -22.56 -2.69 -14.87
C LEU A 9 -23.26 -1.94 -13.74
N ARG A 10 -24.05 -2.69 -12.94
CA ARG A 10 -24.94 -2.14 -11.90
C ARG A 10 -25.91 -1.10 -12.48
N GLN A 11 -25.88 0.13 -11.96
CA GLN A 11 -26.72 1.26 -12.39
C GLN A 11 -26.03 2.16 -13.43
N SER A 12 -24.86 1.77 -13.95
CA SER A 12 -24.05 2.59 -14.84
C SER A 12 -23.76 1.89 -16.17
N TYR A 13 -23.51 2.69 -17.21
CA TYR A 13 -23.09 2.21 -18.52
C TYR A 13 -21.60 2.47 -18.72
N PHE A 14 -20.90 1.46 -19.21
CA PHE A 14 -19.49 1.50 -19.57
C PHE A 14 -19.36 1.24 -21.07
N TYR A 15 -18.27 1.72 -21.65
CA TYR A 15 -17.96 1.54 -23.06
C TYR A 15 -16.67 0.76 -23.20
N LYS A 16 -16.72 -0.35 -23.93
CA LYS A 16 -15.53 -1.14 -24.24
C LYS A 16 -14.71 -0.40 -25.28
N ILE A 17 -13.44 -0.18 -24.97
CA ILE A 17 -12.44 0.49 -25.81
C ILE A 17 -11.13 -0.29 -25.72
N SER A 18 -10.18 -0.03 -26.61
CA SER A 18 -8.85 -0.63 -26.50
C SER A 18 -8.09 -0.04 -25.31
N TYR A 19 -7.06 -0.73 -24.85
CA TYR A 19 -6.21 -0.25 -23.76
C TYR A 19 -5.51 1.06 -24.14
N GLU A 20 -5.06 1.18 -25.39
CA GLU A 20 -4.38 2.37 -25.93
C GLU A 20 -5.32 3.57 -25.96
N ASP A 21 -6.56 3.37 -26.44
CA ASP A 21 -7.60 4.41 -26.40
C ASP A 21 -7.88 4.84 -24.94
N ALA A 22 -7.98 3.89 -24.01
CA ALA A 22 -8.22 4.20 -22.59
C ALA A 22 -7.07 4.99 -21.96
N ALA A 23 -5.83 4.56 -22.19
CA ALA A 23 -4.64 5.23 -21.69
C ALA A 23 -4.51 6.65 -22.26
N PHE A 24 -4.79 6.83 -23.55
CA PHE A 24 -4.79 8.14 -24.20
C PHE A 24 -5.83 9.08 -23.58
N ILE A 25 -7.07 8.61 -23.40
CA ILE A 25 -8.14 9.41 -22.78
C ILE A 25 -7.76 9.85 -21.37
N VAL A 26 -7.21 8.93 -20.56
CA VAL A 26 -6.75 9.25 -19.20
C VAL A 26 -5.62 10.27 -19.23
N ALA A 27 -4.63 10.11 -20.12
CA ALA A 27 -3.51 11.04 -20.24
C ALA A 27 -3.97 12.45 -20.62
N GLU A 28 -4.86 12.58 -21.59
CA GLU A 28 -5.42 13.88 -22.01
C GLU A 28 -6.23 14.53 -20.88
N LYS A 29 -7.04 13.76 -20.14
CA LYS A 29 -7.78 14.29 -18.98
C LYS A 29 -6.87 14.71 -17.84
N ILE A 30 -5.79 13.99 -17.58
CA ILE A 30 -4.77 14.39 -16.61
C ILE A 30 -4.14 15.73 -17.04
N LYS A 31 -3.77 15.91 -18.31
CA LYS A 31 -3.23 17.18 -18.80
C LYS A 31 -4.23 18.33 -18.62
N GLU A 32 -5.48 18.13 -19.06
CA GLU A 32 -6.56 19.13 -18.93
C GLU A 32 -6.77 19.55 -17.47
N ILE A 33 -6.85 18.60 -16.54
CA ILE A 33 -7.01 18.88 -15.10
C ILE A 33 -5.79 19.62 -14.55
N LYS A 34 -4.57 19.22 -14.95
CA LYS A 34 -3.33 19.88 -14.49
C LYS A 34 -3.23 21.31 -15.00
N GLU A 35 -3.60 21.57 -16.25
CA GLU A 35 -3.63 22.93 -16.81
C GLU A 35 -4.67 23.80 -16.11
N LYS A 36 -5.86 23.24 -15.82
CA LYS A 36 -6.97 23.99 -15.23
C LYS A 36 -6.84 24.23 -13.72
N TYR A 37 -6.33 23.24 -12.98
CA TYR A 37 -6.36 23.24 -11.51
C TYR A 37 -5.00 22.99 -10.86
N ASN A 38 -3.90 22.98 -11.62
CA ASN A 38 -2.53 22.70 -11.19
C ASN A 38 -2.30 21.28 -10.60
N GLN A 39 -1.07 21.00 -10.20
CA GLN A 39 -0.64 19.68 -9.68
C GLN A 39 -1.28 19.28 -8.34
N ASN A 40 -1.80 20.24 -7.56
CA ASN A 40 -2.36 19.98 -6.24
C ASN A 40 -3.78 19.40 -6.31
N ALA A 41 -4.42 19.44 -7.48
CA ALA A 41 -5.72 18.83 -7.73
C ALA A 41 -5.68 17.29 -7.78
N PHE A 42 -4.48 16.69 -7.79
CA PHE A 42 -4.31 15.24 -7.85
C PHE A 42 -4.04 14.66 -6.47
N GLY A 43 -4.60 13.47 -6.23
CA GLY A 43 -4.29 12.61 -5.09
C GLY A 43 -4.04 11.18 -5.56
N PHE A 44 -2.94 10.60 -5.10
CA PHE A 44 -2.50 9.26 -5.48
C PHE A 44 -2.59 8.32 -4.28
N ILE A 45 -3.30 7.21 -4.42
CA ILE A 45 -3.42 6.21 -3.35
C ILE A 45 -2.79 4.90 -3.83
N GLY A 46 -1.59 4.60 -3.33
CA GLY A 46 -0.87 3.36 -3.59
C GLY A 46 -1.36 2.22 -2.70
N GLY A 47 -0.96 0.99 -3.05
CA GLY A 47 -1.35 -0.21 -2.31
C GLY A 47 -0.17 -1.02 -1.79
N ALA A 48 -0.33 -1.63 -0.61
CA ALA A 48 0.61 -2.62 -0.07
C ALA A 48 0.39 -4.04 -0.64
N ARG A 49 -0.46 -4.18 -1.65
CA ARG A 49 -0.81 -5.47 -2.29
C ARG A 49 -0.15 -5.66 -3.66
N THR A 50 0.55 -4.65 -4.14
CA THR A 50 1.39 -4.72 -5.35
C THR A 50 2.85 -4.91 -4.96
N ASN A 51 3.70 -5.23 -5.94
CA ASN A 51 5.14 -5.37 -5.71
C ASN A 51 5.82 -4.00 -5.51
N CYS A 52 7.08 -4.04 -5.04
CA CYS A 52 7.86 -2.83 -4.74
C CYS A 52 8.10 -1.97 -5.98
N GLU A 53 8.30 -2.60 -7.13
CA GLU A 53 8.53 -1.95 -8.41
C GLU A 53 7.32 -1.14 -8.86
N SER A 54 6.11 -1.69 -8.73
CA SER A 54 4.87 -0.97 -9.06
C SER A 54 4.66 0.22 -8.14
N VAL A 55 4.92 0.07 -6.84
CA VAL A 55 4.81 1.18 -5.88
C VAL A 55 5.84 2.27 -6.18
N TYR A 56 7.07 1.88 -6.54
CA TYR A 56 8.12 2.80 -6.96
C TYR A 56 7.72 3.56 -8.24
N LEU A 57 7.21 2.88 -9.26
CA LEU A 57 6.76 3.52 -10.50
C LEU A 57 5.59 4.46 -10.26
N PHE A 58 4.64 4.06 -9.41
CA PHE A 58 3.46 4.86 -9.09
C PHE A 58 3.85 6.16 -8.36
N GLN A 59 4.73 6.09 -7.37
CA GLN A 59 5.20 7.28 -6.68
C GLN A 59 6.07 8.17 -7.58
N LYS A 60 6.84 7.56 -8.49
CA LYS A 60 7.65 8.29 -9.46
C LYS A 60 6.76 9.02 -10.45
N PHE A 61 5.67 8.41 -10.91
CA PHE A 61 4.70 9.09 -11.76
C PHE A 61 4.09 10.31 -11.06
N ALA A 62 3.65 10.16 -9.80
CA ALA A 62 3.10 11.28 -9.03
C ALA A 62 4.11 12.43 -8.88
N ARG A 63 5.36 12.13 -8.52
CA ARG A 63 6.39 13.14 -8.21
C ARG A 63 7.07 13.73 -9.44
N GLU A 64 7.39 12.92 -10.45
CA GLU A 64 8.16 13.37 -11.61
C GLU A 64 7.28 13.82 -12.78
N VAL A 65 6.14 13.15 -13.02
CA VAL A 65 5.28 13.47 -14.17
C VAL A 65 4.22 14.49 -13.78
N ILE A 66 3.56 14.26 -12.65
CA ILE A 66 2.50 15.15 -12.17
C ILE A 66 3.06 16.31 -11.38
N ASN A 67 4.27 16.15 -10.80
CA ASN A 67 4.93 17.15 -9.96
C ASN A 67 4.18 17.43 -8.65
N THR A 68 3.68 16.37 -7.99
CA THR A 68 2.99 16.49 -6.71
C THR A 68 3.50 15.48 -5.68
N ASN A 69 3.46 15.88 -4.41
CA ASN A 69 3.72 15.01 -3.27
C ASN A 69 2.43 14.46 -2.64
N ASN A 70 1.28 14.71 -3.26
CA ASN A 70 -0.02 14.21 -2.81
C ASN A 70 -0.17 12.72 -3.11
N ILE A 71 0.61 11.90 -2.41
CA ILE A 71 0.61 10.45 -2.53
C ILE A 71 0.59 9.81 -1.16
N ASP A 72 -0.21 8.76 -1.02
CA ASP A 72 -0.40 8.05 0.22
C ASP A 72 -0.68 6.56 0.01
N ASN A 73 -0.73 5.77 1.09
CA ASN A 73 -1.08 4.36 1.04
C ASN A 73 -1.76 3.87 2.33
N CYS A 74 -2.18 2.60 2.34
CA CYS A 74 -2.87 1.99 3.48
C CYS A 74 -2.03 1.92 4.77
N ALA A 75 -0.69 2.02 4.71
CA ALA A 75 0.15 2.08 5.90
C ALA A 75 -0.10 3.35 6.73
N ARG A 76 -0.70 4.40 6.14
CA ARG A 76 -1.10 5.60 6.90
C ARG A 76 -1.95 5.24 8.09
N VAL A 77 -2.99 4.44 7.87
CA VAL A 77 -3.99 4.15 8.88
C VAL A 77 -3.55 3.07 9.87
N CYS A 78 -2.68 2.14 9.47
CA CYS A 78 -2.31 1.01 10.33
C CYS A 78 -0.92 1.10 10.98
N HIS A 79 0.05 1.81 10.38
CA HIS A 79 1.45 1.78 10.85
C HIS A 79 2.10 3.15 11.06
N SER A 80 1.44 4.27 10.74
CA SER A 80 2.05 5.60 10.93
C SER A 80 2.42 5.93 12.38
N PRO A 81 1.56 5.65 13.39
CA PRO A 81 1.91 5.94 14.78
C PRO A 81 3.10 5.10 15.27
N SER A 82 3.10 3.80 14.97
CA SER A 82 4.21 2.90 15.34
C SER A 82 5.52 3.30 14.67
N LEU A 83 5.47 3.68 13.39
CA LEU A 83 6.63 4.16 12.63
C LEU A 83 7.23 5.39 13.32
N LYS A 84 6.40 6.38 13.68
CA LYS A 84 6.87 7.60 14.34
C LYS A 84 7.50 7.31 15.70
N GLY A 85 6.82 6.52 16.54
CA GLY A 85 7.32 6.19 17.89
C GLY A 85 8.63 5.41 17.86
N LEU A 86 8.75 4.39 17.00
CA LEU A 86 9.99 3.61 16.86
C LEU A 86 11.11 4.45 16.25
N TYR A 87 10.82 5.28 15.26
CA TYR A 87 11.83 6.13 14.61
C TYR A 87 12.45 7.13 15.59
N ASP A 88 11.65 7.73 16.46
CA ASP A 88 12.13 8.71 17.44
C ASP A 88 13.07 8.11 18.50
N ILE A 89 12.96 6.81 18.76
CA ILE A 89 13.77 6.09 19.78
C ILE A 89 14.94 5.33 19.15
N PHE A 90 14.70 4.62 18.04
CA PHE A 90 15.64 3.67 17.44
C PHE A 90 16.18 4.12 16.07
N GLY A 91 15.70 5.22 15.52
CA GLY A 91 16.08 5.71 14.18
C GLY A 91 15.47 4.92 13.01
N THR A 92 14.59 3.96 13.28
CA THR A 92 13.87 3.17 12.27
C THR A 92 12.44 2.90 12.70
N GLY A 93 11.51 2.84 11.74
CA GLY A 93 10.12 2.45 11.96
C GLY A 93 9.81 0.99 11.61
N ALA A 94 10.83 0.22 11.21
CA ALA A 94 10.70 -1.19 10.88
C ALA A 94 10.73 -2.07 12.14
N SER A 95 10.38 -3.35 11.99
CA SER A 95 10.60 -4.36 13.04
C SER A 95 12.07 -4.39 13.45
N SER A 96 12.33 -4.42 14.76
CA SER A 96 13.69 -4.52 15.32
C SER A 96 14.25 -5.94 15.28
N ILE A 97 13.40 -6.95 15.08
CA ILE A 97 13.75 -8.37 15.12
C ILE A 97 13.26 -9.11 13.88
N SER A 98 13.84 -10.30 13.68
CA SER A 98 13.45 -11.29 12.69
C SER A 98 12.51 -12.35 13.30
N TYR A 99 11.97 -13.23 12.46
CA TYR A 99 11.17 -14.37 12.94
C TYR A 99 11.99 -15.43 13.68
N LYS A 100 13.32 -15.45 13.52
CA LYS A 100 14.18 -16.41 14.24
C LYS A 100 14.27 -16.05 15.72
N ASP A 101 14.27 -14.76 16.04
CA ASP A 101 14.34 -14.27 17.42
C ASP A 101 13.13 -14.72 18.26
N LEU A 102 11.99 -14.99 17.61
CA LEU A 102 10.81 -15.59 18.28
C LEU A 102 11.07 -17.01 18.79
N GLU A 103 12.01 -17.75 18.20
CA GLU A 103 12.30 -19.14 18.54
C GLU A 103 13.33 -19.29 19.67
N ASP A 104 14.08 -18.22 19.93
CA ASP A 104 15.19 -18.15 20.89
C ASP A 104 14.83 -17.31 22.14
N THR A 105 13.65 -16.67 22.17
CA THR A 105 13.20 -15.88 23.31
C THR A 105 12.62 -16.75 24.43
N GLN A 106 12.82 -16.31 25.68
CA GLN A 106 12.24 -16.94 26.88
C GLN A 106 10.83 -16.41 27.19
N VAL A 107 10.54 -15.18 26.76
CA VAL A 107 9.28 -14.49 27.07
C VAL A 107 8.77 -13.77 25.82
N ILE A 108 7.48 -13.96 25.52
CA ILE A 108 6.78 -13.26 24.44
C ILE A 108 5.69 -12.40 25.08
N PHE A 109 5.77 -11.09 24.87
CA PHE A 109 4.79 -10.13 25.37
C PHE A 109 3.98 -9.55 24.20
N ILE A 110 2.66 -9.78 24.20
CA ILE A 110 1.77 -9.41 23.10
C ILE A 110 0.85 -8.27 23.58
N ILE A 111 0.96 -7.10 22.94
CA ILE A 111 0.14 -5.92 23.23
C ILE A 111 -0.56 -5.48 21.94
N GLY A 112 -1.88 -5.30 21.97
CA GLY A 112 -2.63 -4.74 20.84
C GLY A 112 -2.58 -5.58 19.56
N ALA A 113 -2.36 -6.89 19.65
CA ALA A 113 -2.26 -7.80 18.50
C ALA A 113 -3.01 -9.12 18.74
N ASN A 114 -3.53 -9.72 17.66
CA ASN A 114 -4.12 -11.05 17.65
C ASN A 114 -3.44 -11.92 16.57
N PRO A 115 -2.27 -12.51 16.87
CA PRO A 115 -1.53 -13.30 15.89
C PRO A 115 -2.26 -14.59 15.48
N ALA A 116 -3.15 -15.14 16.32
CA ALA A 116 -3.88 -16.37 16.00
C ALA A 116 -4.77 -16.20 14.75
N GLU A 117 -5.40 -15.04 14.60
CA GLU A 117 -6.24 -14.72 13.43
C GLU A 117 -5.49 -13.94 12.35
N ALA A 118 -4.74 -12.90 12.73
CA ALA A 118 -4.15 -11.98 11.76
C ALA A 118 -2.83 -12.51 11.15
N HIS A 119 -2.08 -13.34 11.89
CA HIS A 119 -0.79 -13.86 11.47
C HIS A 119 -0.59 -15.35 11.85
N PRO A 120 -1.43 -16.29 11.37
CA PRO A 120 -1.49 -17.65 11.91
C PRO A 120 -0.16 -18.42 11.86
N VAL A 121 0.66 -18.19 10.83
CA VAL A 121 2.01 -18.79 10.70
C VAL A 121 2.95 -18.30 11.80
N ILE A 122 2.85 -17.02 12.18
CA ILE A 122 3.62 -16.47 13.29
C ILE A 122 3.12 -17.03 14.61
N PHE A 123 1.80 -17.21 14.76
CA PHE A 123 1.24 -17.83 15.96
C PHE A 123 1.70 -19.28 16.15
N GLN A 124 1.83 -20.06 15.08
CA GLN A 124 2.43 -21.40 15.17
C GLN A 124 3.86 -21.34 15.71
N ARG A 125 4.69 -20.41 15.25
CA ARG A 125 6.05 -20.22 15.77
C ARG A 125 6.07 -19.85 17.26
N ILE A 126 5.14 -18.98 17.69
CA ILE A 126 4.96 -18.64 19.11
C ILE A 126 4.63 -19.90 19.95
N LEU A 127 3.77 -20.79 19.43
CA LEU A 127 3.44 -22.04 20.12
C LEU A 127 4.62 -23.00 20.19
N GLU A 128 5.45 -23.08 19.15
CA GLU A 128 6.68 -23.89 19.17
C GLU A 128 7.72 -23.32 20.15
N ALA A 129 7.91 -22.00 20.18
CA ALA A 129 8.77 -21.35 21.17
C ALA A 129 8.31 -21.65 22.60
N LYS A 130 6.99 -21.64 22.87
CA LYS A 130 6.42 -22.03 24.17
C LYS A 130 6.70 -23.50 24.54
N LYS A 131 6.75 -24.42 23.56
CA LYS A 131 7.03 -25.85 23.81
C LYS A 131 8.49 -26.12 24.14
N LYS A 132 9.41 -25.29 23.62
CA LYS A 132 10.81 -25.30 24.03
C LYS A 132 10.89 -24.84 25.48
N LYS A 133 10.78 -25.79 26.42
CA LYS A 133 11.05 -25.56 27.84
C LYS A 133 12.54 -25.22 27.98
N ILE A 134 12.85 -23.93 28.04
CA ILE A 134 14.16 -23.44 28.50
C ILE A 134 14.04 -23.18 30.00
#